data_AF-A0A820E2R3-F1
#
_entry.id   AF-A0A820E2R3-F1
#
_cell.length_a   1.000
_cell.length_b   1.000
_cell.length_c   1.000
_cell.angle_alpha   90.00
_cell.angle_beta   90.00
_cell.angle_gamma   90.00
#
_symmetry.space_group_name_H-M   'P 1'
#
loop_
_entity.id
_entity.type
_entity.pdbx_description
1 polymer ?
#
loop_
_entity_poly.entity_id
_entity_poly.type
_entity_poly.pdbx_seq_one_letter_code
_entity_poly.pdbx_strand_id
1 'polypeptide(L)' 'GPCGSCRQTLAEFGLDLDVYLINPKNESKVYKLRELLPIAFTPRDLLKHRAAHDVID' A
#
# COMPACT_ATOMS: atom_id res chain seq x y z
N GLY A 1 0.96 5.41 -14.29
CA GLY A 1 1.37 4.83 -12.99
C GLY A 1 0.25 3.98 -12.43
N PRO A 2 0.47 3.20 -11.35
CA PRO A 2 -0.55 2.30 -10.80
C PRO A 2 -1.73 3.11 -10.25
N CYS A 3 -2.96 2.64 -10.50
CA CYS A 3 -4.17 3.21 -9.90
C CYS A 3 -4.28 2.84 -8.41
N GLY A 4 -5.26 3.41 -7.71
CA GLY A 4 -5.43 3.21 -6.27
C GLY A 4 -5.62 1.74 -5.87
N SER A 5 -6.46 0.99 -6.60
CA SER A 5 -6.69 -0.43 -6.34
C SER A 5 -5.42 -1.26 -6.52
N CYS A 6 -4.64 -1.03 -7.58
CA CYS A 6 -3.36 -1.71 -7.77
C CYS A 6 -2.39 -1.44 -6.62
N ARG A 7 -2.28 -0.19 -6.17
CA ARG A 7 -1.42 0.15 -5.02
C ARG A 7 -1.88 -0.57 -3.75
N GLN A 8 -3.19 -0.67 -3.53
CA GLN A 8 -3.76 -1.35 -2.37
C GLN A 8 -3.51 -2.85 -2.42
N THR A 9 -3.67 -3.50 -3.57
CA THR A 9 -3.32 -4.91 -3.74
C THR A 9 -1.84 -5.17 -3.48
N LEU A 10 -0.95 -4.28 -3.95
CA LEU A 10 0.48 -4.39 -3.69
C LEU A 10 0.82 -4.19 -2.20
N ALA A 11 0.05 -3.39 -1.47
CA ALA A 11 0.29 -3.12 -0.05
C ALA A 11 0.16 -4.37 0.84
N GLU A 12 -0.61 -5.39 0.40
CA GLU A 12 -0.68 -6.70 1.07
C GLU A 12 0.68 -7.42 1.10
N PHE A 13 1.56 -7.11 0.15
CA PHE A 13 2.90 -7.70 0.03
C PHE A 13 4.01 -6.83 0.63
N GLY A 14 3.67 -5.62 1.10
CA GLY A 14 4.58 -4.74 1.81
C GLY A 14 4.67 -3.33 1.22
N LEU A 15 4.94 -2.35 2.09
CA LEU A 15 5.01 -0.93 1.73
C LEU A 15 6.42 -0.45 1.31
N ASP A 16 7.43 -1.32 1.41
CA ASP A 16 8.83 -1.02 1.03
C ASP A 16 9.18 -1.48 -0.39
N LEU A 17 8.18 -1.91 -1.17
CA LEU A 17 8.32 -2.26 -2.58
C LEU A 17 8.76 -1.04 -3.41
N ASP A 18 9.74 -1.24 -4.29
CA ASP A 18 10.13 -0.25 -5.29
C ASP A 18 9.18 -0.30 -6.50
N VAL A 19 8.65 0.87 -6.88
CA VAL A 19 7.75 1.05 -8.01
C VAL A 19 8.45 1.88 -9.08
N TYR A 20 8.81 1.23 -10.18
CA TYR A 20 9.42 1.85 -11.35
C TYR A 20 8.33 2.40 -12.27
N LEU A 21 8.25 3.73 -12.40
CA LEU A 21 7.37 4.41 -13.33
C LEU A 21 8.16 4.79 -14.58
N ILE A 22 7.95 4.05 -15.66
CA ILE A 22 8.65 4.23 -16.93
C ILE A 22 7.69 4.91 -17.92
N ASN A 23 8.18 5.93 -18.64
CA ASN A 23 7.43 6.58 -19.71
C ASN A 23 7.78 5.99 -21.10
N PRO A 24 7.05 6.34 -22.17
CA PRO A 24 7.35 5.84 -23.52
C PRO A 24 8.73 6.24 -24.09
N LYS A 25 9.40 7.22 -23.48
CA LYS A 25 10.78 7.62 -23.81
C LYS A 25 11.84 6.84 -23.02
N ASN A 26 11.42 5.81 -22.27
CA ASN A 26 12.26 4.99 -21.42
C ASN A 26 12.91 5.75 -20.24
N GLU A 27 12.36 6.91 -19.86
CA GLU A 27 12.77 7.64 -18.65
C GLU A 27 12.02 7.04 -17.44
N SER A 28 12.73 6.86 -16.33
CA SER A 28 12.17 6.23 -15.13
C SER A 28 12.21 7.13 -13.90
N LYS A 29 11.17 7.02 -13.06
CA LYS A 29 11.22 7.46 -11.65
C LYS A 29 10.94 6.27 -10.75
N VAL A 30 11.65 6.18 -9.64
CA VAL A 30 11.47 5.13 -8.62
C VAL A 30 10.87 5.75 -7.38
N TYR A 31 9.85 5.10 -6.84
CA TYR A 31 9.21 5.46 -5.59
C TYR A 31 9.03 4.21 -4.75
N LYS A 32 9.08 4.34 -3.42
CA LYS A 32 8.57 3.31 -2.53
C LYS A 32 7.04 3.31 -2.56
N LEU A 33 6.43 2.13 -2.41
CA LEU A 33 4.97 2.02 -2.41
C LEU A 33 4.33 2.88 -1.30
N ARG A 34 4.96 3.02 -0.13
CA ARG A 34 4.53 3.93 0.94
C ARG A 34 4.40 5.40 0.52
N GLU A 35 5.17 5.84 -0.46
CA GLU A 35 5.11 7.21 -0.99
C GLU A 35 3.94 7.37 -1.96
N LEU A 36 3.59 6.31 -2.67
CA LEU A 36 2.47 6.29 -3.62
C LEU A 36 1.13 5.98 -2.94
N LEU A 37 1.13 5.33 -1.79
CA LEU A 37 -0.08 5.02 -1.01
C LEU A 37 0.14 5.43 0.45
N PRO A 38 0.06 6.74 0.74
CA PRO A 38 0.19 7.23 2.11
C PRO A 38 -0.97 6.72 2.95
N ILE A 39 -0.69 6.35 4.20
CA ILE A 39 -1.70 5.89 5.17
C ILE A 39 -2.47 4.67 4.60
N ALA A 40 -1.74 3.74 3.98
CA ALA A 40 -2.31 2.53 3.43
C ALA A 40 -3.10 1.76 4.49
N PHE A 41 -4.30 1.31 4.13
CA PHE A 41 -5.01 0.31 4.91
C PHE A 41 -4.28 -1.03 4.79
N THR A 42 -3.98 -1.67 5.92
CA THR A 42 -3.20 -2.92 5.96
C THR A 42 -3.88 -3.94 6.87
N PRO A 43 -3.46 -5.22 6.85
CA PRO A 43 -3.97 -6.22 7.78
C PRO A 43 -3.86 -5.81 9.26
N ARG A 44 -2.90 -4.95 9.63
CA ARG A 44 -2.76 -4.42 10.99
C ARG A 44 -3.96 -3.58 11.42
N ASP A 45 -4.64 -2.92 10.48
CA ASP A 45 -5.81 -2.10 10.76
C ASP A 45 -7.02 -2.95 11.09
N LEU A 46 -7.14 -4.15 10.49
CA LEU A 46 -8.15 -5.14 10.87
C LEU A 46 -7.95 -5.66 12.30
N LEU A 47 -6.70 -5.87 12.73
CA LEU A 47 -6.40 -6.36 14.09
C LEU A 47 -6.77 -5.32 15.17
N LYS A 48 -6.63 -4.02 14.88
CA LYS A 48 -7.07 -2.95 15.79
C LYS A 48 -8.59 -3.02 16.04
N HIS A 49 -9.36 -3.33 15.01
CA HIS A 49 -10.81 -3.44 15.12
C HIS A 49 -11.27 -4.73 15.81
N ARG A 50 -10.54 -5.84 15.65
CA ARG A 50 -10.82 -7.08 16.39
C ARG A 50 -10.58 -6.92 17.89
N ALA A 51 -9.45 -6.35 18.28
CA ALA A 51 -9.15 -6.10 19.68
C ALA A 51 -10.19 -5.20 20.38
N ALA A 52 -10.87 -4.32 19.64
CA ALA A 52 -11.96 -3.50 20.18
C ALA A 52 -13.29 -4.26 20.30
N HIS A 53 -13.54 -5.25 19.45
CA HIS A 53 -14.73 -6.11 19.51
C HIS A 53 -14.62 -7.14 20.65
N ASP A 54 -13.43 -7.70 20.87
CA ASP A 54 -13.16 -8.69 21.94
C ASP A 54 -13.25 -8.12 23.37
N VAL A 55 -13.43 -6.79 23.52
CA VAL A 55 -13.61 -6.11 24.83
C VAL A 55 -15.10 -5.85 25.12
N ILE A 56 -15.98 -6.00 24.13
CA ILE A 56 -17.42 -5.73 24.25
C ILE A 56 -18.22 -7.05 24.46
N ASP A 57 -17.57 -8.20 24.29
CA ASP A 57 -18.07 -9.53 24.72
C ASP A 57 -17.51 -9.95 26.09
#